data_AF-A0A4Q9HPF4-F1
#
_entry.id   AF-A0A4Q9HPF4-F1
#
_cell.length_a   1.000
_cell.length_b   1.000
_cell.length_c   1.000
_cell.angle_alpha   90.00
_cell.angle_beta   90.00
_cell.angle_gamma   90.00
#
_symmetry.space_group_name_H-M   'P 1'
#
loop_
_entity.id
_entity.type
_entity.pdbx_description
1 polymer ?
#
loop_
_entity_poly.entity_id
_entity_poly.type
_entity_poly.pdbx_seq_one_letter_code
_entity_poly.pdbx_strand_id
1 'polypeptide(L)' 'MGCNCGGRSGGHVTRNADGTVHSVWRHTDPHGGKVDYASENGARIALDARGGKVEQVDPRTGAVLRTA' A
#
# COMPACT_ATOMS: atom_id res chain seq x y z
N MET A 1 31.80 16.64 -12.17
CA MET A 1 30.48 16.94 -11.57
C MET A 1 29.51 15.80 -11.88
N GLY A 2 28.71 15.36 -10.89
CA GLY A 2 27.44 14.67 -11.14
C GLY A 2 27.38 13.16 -10.86
N CYS A 3 27.68 12.71 -9.64
CA CYS A 3 27.20 11.41 -9.17
C CYS A 3 25.73 11.56 -8.75
N ASN A 4 24.79 11.25 -9.64
CA ASN A 4 23.36 11.17 -9.33
C ASN A 4 23.07 9.83 -8.64
N CYS A 5 23.49 9.71 -7.39
CA CYS A 5 23.07 8.62 -6.50
C CYS A 5 21.69 8.97 -5.91
N GLY A 6 20.66 8.94 -6.74
CA GLY A 6 19.27 8.92 -6.25
C GLY A 6 19.02 7.59 -5.54
N GLY A 7 19.04 7.61 -4.21
CA GLY A 7 18.85 6.44 -3.33
C GLY A 7 17.69 5.57 -3.80
N ARG A 8 17.89 4.26 -4.01
CA ARG A 8 17.87 3.23 -2.97
C ARG A 8 16.89 3.55 -1.84
N SER A 9 15.66 3.04 -1.94
CA SER A 9 15.03 2.18 -0.92
C SER A 9 13.57 1.86 -1.27
N GLY A 10 13.29 0.57 -1.45
CA GLY A 10 12.18 -0.11 -0.79
C GLY A 10 10.75 0.33 -1.12
N GLY A 11 10.10 -0.47 -1.98
CA GLY A 11 8.66 -0.45 -2.15
C GLY A 11 8.34 -0.56 -3.62
N HIS A 12 7.86 -1.73 -4.05
CA HIS A 12 7.10 -1.83 -5.29
C HIS A 12 5.86 -0.96 -5.12
N VAL A 13 5.98 0.36 -5.28
CA VAL A 13 4.83 1.20 -5.56
C VAL A 13 4.45 0.79 -6.97
N THR A 14 3.49 -0.13 -7.07
CA THR A 14 2.87 -0.50 -8.34
C THR A 14 2.27 0.78 -8.90
N ARG A 15 3.07 1.51 -9.68
CA ARG A 15 2.63 2.69 -10.39
C ARG A 15 1.51 2.18 -11.29
N ASN A 16 0.29 2.69 -11.11
CA ASN A 16 -0.79 2.35 -12.03
C ASN A 16 -0.33 2.70 -13.46
N ALA A 17 -0.90 2.02 -14.47
CA ALA A 17 -0.47 2.16 -15.87
C ALA A 17 -0.46 3.63 -16.37
N ASP A 18 -1.27 4.48 -15.75
CA ASP A 18 -1.37 5.93 -16.01
C ASP A 18 -0.18 6.77 -15.46
N GLY A 19 0.71 6.19 -14.66
CA GLY A 19 1.81 6.91 -14.00
C GLY A 19 1.40 7.67 -12.73
N THR A 20 0.10 7.77 -12.46
CA THR A 20 -0.46 8.37 -11.26
C THR A 20 -0.55 7.36 -10.11
N VAL A 21 -0.09 7.74 -8.92
CA VAL A 21 -0.26 6.92 -7.71
C VAL A 21 -1.67 7.16 -7.20
N HIS A 22 -2.57 6.27 -7.58
CA HIS A 22 -3.85 6.12 -6.93
C HIS A 22 -3.58 5.21 -5.72
N SER A 23 -3.88 5.72 -4.54
CA SER A 23 -3.82 5.05 -3.23
C SER A 23 -4.00 3.52 -3.27
N VAL A 24 -3.27 2.80 -2.41
CA VAL A 24 -3.41 1.35 -2.25
C VAL A 24 -4.25 1.01 -1.02
N TRP A 25 -4.72 -0.23 -0.93
CA TRP A 25 -5.46 -0.74 0.20
C TRP A 25 -4.55 -1.64 1.04
N ARG A 26 -4.19 -1.18 2.22
CA ARG A 26 -3.38 -1.91 3.19
C ARG A 26 -4.27 -2.72 4.12
N HIS A 27 -4.15 -4.03 4.06
CA HIS A 27 -4.65 -4.93 5.10
C HIS A 27 -3.60 -5.04 6.21
N THR A 28 -4.05 -4.92 7.45
CA THR A 28 -3.23 -5.21 8.64
C THR A 28 -3.90 -6.34 9.40
N ASP A 29 -3.20 -7.47 9.52
CA ASP A 29 -3.67 -8.61 10.30
C ASP A 29 -3.58 -8.32 11.81
N PRO A 30 -4.32 -9.06 12.66
CA PRO A 30 -4.32 -8.82 14.10
C PRO A 30 -2.96 -9.05 14.79
N HIS A 31 -2.01 -9.70 14.11
CA HIS A 31 -0.64 -9.89 14.60
C HIS A 31 0.31 -8.77 14.12
N GLY A 32 -0.20 -7.79 13.37
CA GLY A 32 0.53 -6.61 12.92
C GLY A 32 1.25 -6.77 11.58
N GLY A 33 1.08 -7.90 10.87
CA GLY A 33 1.56 -8.02 9.50
C GLY A 33 0.75 -7.15 8.56
N LYS A 34 1.42 -6.56 7.56
CA LYS A 34 0.84 -5.56 6.64
C LYS A 34 1.00 -6.03 5.21
N VAL A 35 -0.08 -6.00 4.45
CA VAL A 35 -0.10 -6.40 3.03
C VAL A 35 -0.83 -5.34 2.22
N ASP A 36 -0.18 -4.86 1.16
CA ASP A 36 -0.72 -3.82 0.28
C ASP A 36 -1.40 -4.45 -0.94
N TYR A 37 -2.61 -3.99 -1.24
CA TYR A 37 -3.45 -4.44 -2.35
C TYR A 37 -3.74 -3.29 -3.31
N ALA A 38 -3.76 -3.57 -4.61
CA ALA A 38 -4.12 -2.59 -5.63
C ALA A 38 -5.64 -2.26 -5.66
N SER A 39 -6.48 -3.03 -4.97
CA SER A 39 -7.94 -2.88 -4.98
C SER A 39 -8.55 -3.18 -3.63
N GLU A 40 -9.63 -2.46 -3.27
CA GLU A 40 -10.34 -2.64 -2.00
C GLU A 40 -10.82 -4.08 -1.84
N ASN A 41 -11.36 -4.66 -2.90
CA ASN A 41 -11.91 -6.02 -2.87
C ASN A 41 -10.85 -7.06 -2.49
N GLY A 42 -9.61 -6.92 -2.97
CA GLY A 42 -8.51 -7.81 -2.61
C GLY A 42 -8.15 -7.71 -1.12
N ALA A 43 -8.13 -6.49 -0.58
CA ALA A 43 -7.89 -6.27 0.84
C ALA A 43 -9.06 -6.77 1.72
N ARG A 44 -10.32 -6.61 1.26
CA ARG A 44 -11.51 -7.13 1.97
C ARG A 44 -11.55 -8.65 1.99
N ILE A 45 -11.14 -9.34 0.93
CA ILE A 45 -11.00 -10.80 0.94
C ILE A 45 -9.98 -11.23 2.01
N ALA A 46 -8.86 -10.52 2.14
CA ALA A 46 -7.86 -10.81 3.18
C ALA A 46 -8.38 -10.51 4.59
N LEU A 47 -9.14 -9.43 4.75
CA LEU A 47 -9.83 -9.08 6.00
C LEU A 47 -10.81 -10.17 6.42
N ASP A 48 -11.62 -10.67 5.50
CA ASP A 48 -12.58 -11.74 5.78
C ASP A 48 -11.86 -13.05 6.15
N ALA A 49 -10.78 -13.38 5.44
CA ALA A 49 -10.03 -14.61 5.67
C ALA A 49 -9.16 -14.61 6.94
N ARG A 50 -8.61 -13.45 7.35
CA ARG A 50 -7.60 -13.36 8.43
C ARG A 50 -8.01 -12.45 9.58
N GLY A 51 -9.11 -11.72 9.45
CA GLY A 51 -9.48 -10.64 10.37
C GLY A 51 -8.51 -9.45 10.30
N GLY A 52 -8.62 -8.54 11.26
CA GLY A 52 -7.77 -7.35 11.35
C GLY A 52 -8.48 -6.09 10.84
N LYS A 53 -7.79 -5.29 10.02
CA LYS A 53 -8.32 -4.03 9.47
C LYS A 53 -7.83 -3.74 8.06
N VAL A 54 -8.56 -2.91 7.33
CA VAL A 54 -8.21 -2.46 5.99
C VAL A 54 -8.22 -0.93 5.94
N GLU A 55 -7.14 -0.36 5.43
CA GLU A 55 -6.93 1.08 5.35
C GLU A 55 -6.45 1.43 3.95
N GLN A 56 -7.07 2.42 3.32
CA GLN A 56 -6.51 3.03 2.12
C GLN A 56 -5.34 3.92 2.52
N VAL A 57 -4.18 3.67 1.93
CA VAL A 57 -2.94 4.41 2.21
C VAL A 57 -2.35 4.96 0.93
N ASP A 58 -1.71 6.12 1.05
CA ASP A 58 -0.84 6.63 0.02
C ASP A 58 0.50 5.85 0.08
N PRO A 59 0.87 5.10 -0.96
CA PRO A 59 2.08 4.28 -0.92
C PRO A 59 3.38 5.10 -1.03
N ARG A 60 3.31 6.41 -1.34
CA ARG A 60 4.50 7.28 -1.41
C ARG A 60 4.88 7.84 -0.03
N THR A 61 3.89 8.22 0.75
CA THR A 61 4.04 8.88 2.05
C THR A 61 3.74 7.94 3.22
N GLY A 62 3.06 6.83 2.96
CA GLY A 62 2.53 5.93 3.99
C GLY A 62 1.35 6.53 4.76
N ALA A 63 0.82 7.68 4.34
CA ALA A 63 -0.30 8.33 5.00
C ALA A 63 -1.58 7.51 4.82
N VAL A 64 -2.34 7.33 5.91
CA VAL A 64 -3.68 6.73 5.85
C VAL A 64 -4.63 7.78 5.30
N LEU A 65 -5.23 7.49 4.15
CA LEU A 65 -6.19 8.35 3.47
C LEU A 65 -7.62 8.04 3.91
N ARG A 66 -7.91 6.76 4.18
CA ARG A 66 -9.24 6.30 4.58
C ARG A 66 -9.16 4.97 5.32
N THR A 67 -10.06 4.73 6.26
CA THR A 67 -10.30 3.42 6.89
C THR A 67 -11.61 2.84 6.36
N ALA A 68 -11.67 1.52 6.18
CA ALA A 68 -12.86 0.78 5.73
C ALA A 68 -13.41 -0.12 6.82
#